data_AF-A0AAV1QA77-F1
#
_entry.id   AF-A0AAV1QA77-F1
#
_cell.length_a   1.000
_cell.length_b   1.000
_cell.length_c   1.000
_cell.angle_alpha   90.00
_cell.angle_beta   90.00
_cell.angle_gamma   90.00
#
_symmetry.space_group_name_H-M   'P 1'
#
loop_
_entity.id
_entity.type
_entity.pdbx_description
1 polymer ?
#
loop_
_entity_poly.entity_id
_entity_poly.type
_entity_poly.pdbx_seq_one_letter_code
_entity_poly.pdbx_strand_id
1 'polypeptide(L)'
;MFGPELPRPACDVPKSKQRTVSVSLPALPVYAVGTRCRPPTRSYVEVKTSYGCIVSYLPTINAPATQMATVHEILLQSKNIMTSLHISNMSVAFDQALYCKVTEILWAHRDRFPNIVPRVGVFHTICMFLGVIGKRFQAAGLRDICIESGAVAEGSVSGVLDGHKYNRSLRFHKIMYEALLRLVWNQFPQWLTENHPDAHDLLDILPLVLSVFSEGISSTTVEESLDRTVFRKVHQYFCEFLQHLRSQQGPLASFWMSYIDMVEVVLNLVRASREGNWALHMASIRSIIPWTFAYDNLNYARSLTAYYSEMSHIEHEKP
;
A
#
# COMPACT_ATOMS: atom_id res chain seq x y z
N MET A 1 35.62 15.96 -17.02
CA MET A 1 36.66 15.08 -17.60
C MET A 1 37.19 14.21 -16.47
N PHE A 2 37.14 12.88 -16.44
CA PHE A 2 36.54 11.82 -17.25
C PHE A 2 36.26 10.68 -16.25
N GLY A 3 35.07 10.08 -16.30
CA GLY A 3 34.77 8.76 -15.74
C GLY A 3 34.12 7.94 -16.86
N PRO A 4 34.26 6.61 -16.91
CA PRO A 4 33.96 5.82 -18.10
C PRO A 4 32.48 5.95 -18.48
N GLU A 5 32.22 6.37 -19.72
CA GLU A 5 30.89 6.31 -20.31
C GLU A 5 30.47 4.83 -20.41
N LEU A 6 29.52 4.44 -19.58
CA LEU A 6 28.91 3.12 -19.68
C LEU A 6 28.06 3.07 -20.97
N PRO A 7 28.14 1.99 -21.77
CA PRO A 7 27.30 1.83 -22.95
C PRO A 7 25.84 1.86 -22.53
N ARG A 8 25.05 2.77 -23.12
CA ARG A 8 23.59 2.69 -23.02
C ARG A 8 23.17 1.43 -23.76
N PRO A 9 22.47 0.47 -23.13
CA PRO A 9 21.89 -0.61 -23.90
C PRO A 9 20.87 0.00 -24.87
N ALA A 10 21.09 -0.22 -26.16
CA ALA A 10 20.08 -0.01 -27.19
C ALA A 10 18.95 -1.02 -26.92
N CYS A 11 18.01 -0.63 -26.07
CA CYS A 11 16.80 -1.41 -25.86
C CYS A 11 15.80 -0.96 -26.93
N ASP A 12 15.94 -1.52 -28.13
CA ASP A 12 14.82 -1.64 -29.06
C ASP A 12 13.81 -2.62 -28.45
N VAL A 13 13.06 -2.14 -27.45
CA VAL A 13 11.82 -2.79 -27.05
C VAL A 13 10.83 -2.47 -28.16
N PRO A 14 10.33 -3.44 -28.93
CA PRO A 14 9.20 -3.19 -29.79
C PRO A 14 8.06 -2.72 -28.88
N LYS A 15 7.67 -1.45 -29.00
CA LYS A 15 6.50 -0.89 -28.32
C LYS A 15 5.35 -1.87 -28.52
N SER A 16 4.96 -2.59 -27.47
CA SER A 16 3.86 -3.54 -27.57
C SER A 16 2.66 -2.74 -28.07
N LYS A 17 2.11 -3.20 -29.21
CA LYS A 17 1.02 -2.57 -29.95
C LYS A 17 0.08 -1.84 -29.00
N GLN A 18 -0.02 -0.52 -29.17
CA GLN A 18 -1.20 0.22 -28.70
C GLN A 18 -2.40 -0.63 -29.10
N ARG A 19 -3.23 -1.03 -28.14
CA ARG A 19 -4.56 -1.53 -28.47
C ARG A 19 -5.29 -0.34 -29.10
N THR A 20 -5.26 -0.28 -30.42
CA THR A 20 -6.04 0.67 -31.19
C THR A 20 -7.49 0.35 -30.93
N VAL A 21 -8.11 1.07 -29.99
CA VAL A 21 -9.56 1.12 -29.90
C VAL A 21 -9.97 2.20 -30.90
N SER A 22 -10.44 1.79 -32.07
CA SER A 22 -11.09 2.71 -33.01
C SER A 22 -12.46 3.07 -32.45
N VAL A 23 -12.52 4.11 -31.62
CA VAL A 23 -13.79 4.77 -31.27
C VAL A 23 -13.89 6.01 -32.14
N SER A 24 -14.91 6.09 -32.99
CA SER A 24 -15.33 7.35 -33.60
C SER A 24 -15.91 8.25 -32.49
N LEU A 25 -15.04 9.03 -31.84
CA LEU A 25 -15.46 10.04 -30.86
C LEU A 25 -16.03 11.25 -31.63
N PRO A 26 -17.26 11.71 -31.35
CA PRO A 26 -17.70 13.00 -31.85
C PRO A 26 -16.82 14.10 -31.24
N ALA A 27 -16.50 15.13 -32.03
CA ALA A 27 -15.67 16.25 -31.62
C ALA A 27 -16.22 16.89 -30.33
N LEU A 28 -15.44 16.83 -29.25
CA LEU A 28 -15.80 17.49 -28.00
C LEU A 28 -15.54 19.00 -28.12
N PRO A 29 -16.47 19.86 -27.69
CA PRO A 29 -16.24 21.30 -27.70
C PRO A 29 -15.18 21.70 -26.69
N VAL A 30 -14.42 22.74 -27.03
CA VAL A 30 -13.39 23.36 -26.18
C VAL A 30 -14.02 23.79 -24.85
N TYR A 31 -13.42 23.36 -23.75
CA TYR A 31 -13.89 23.61 -22.37
C TYR A 31 -14.13 25.11 -22.11
N ALA A 32 -15.40 25.50 -21.97
CA ALA A 32 -15.78 26.77 -21.38
C ALA A 32 -15.85 26.62 -19.84
N VAL A 33 -14.94 27.29 -19.13
CA VAL A 33 -14.89 27.32 -17.66
C VAL A 33 -16.03 28.22 -17.17
N GLY A 34 -17.16 27.64 -16.78
CA GLY A 34 -18.25 28.44 -16.18
C GLY A 34 -19.58 27.73 -15.94
N THR A 35 -19.87 26.63 -16.63
CA THR A 35 -21.13 25.89 -16.46
C THR A 35 -20.84 24.41 -16.19
N ARG A 36 -21.31 23.89 -15.05
CA ARG A 36 -21.24 22.46 -14.73
C ARG A 36 -22.15 21.69 -15.69
N CYS A 37 -21.63 21.24 -16.83
CA CYS A 37 -22.30 20.26 -17.67
C CYS A 37 -22.31 18.90 -16.95
N ARG A 38 -23.45 18.18 -17.05
CA ARG A 38 -23.58 16.81 -16.53
C ARG A 38 -22.42 15.92 -17.03
N PRO A 39 -21.94 14.97 -16.22
CA PRO A 39 -21.14 13.88 -16.78
C PRO A 39 -21.95 13.21 -17.90
N PRO A 40 -21.34 12.91 -19.06
CA PRO A 40 -22.04 12.14 -20.09
C PRO A 40 -22.50 10.81 -19.50
N THR A 41 -23.74 10.40 -19.79
CA THR A 41 -24.23 9.05 -19.54
C THR A 41 -23.29 8.06 -20.21
N ARG A 42 -22.47 7.38 -19.41
CA ARG A 42 -21.57 6.34 -19.93
C ARG A 42 -22.42 5.11 -20.21
N SER A 43 -22.34 4.59 -21.43
CA SER A 43 -22.76 3.22 -21.73
C SER A 43 -21.94 2.25 -20.89
N TYR A 44 -22.56 1.13 -20.47
CA TYR A 44 -21.89 0.07 -19.73
C TYR A 44 -20.68 -0.42 -20.54
N VAL A 45 -19.49 -0.37 -19.93
CA VAL A 45 -18.29 -1.00 -20.48
C VAL A 45 -18.10 -2.30 -19.71
N GLU A 46 -18.55 -3.40 -20.30
CA GLU A 46 -18.20 -4.73 -19.80
C GLU A 46 -16.75 -5.04 -20.15
N VAL A 47 -15.92 -5.22 -19.13
CA VAL A 47 -14.58 -5.76 -19.30
C VAL A 47 -14.61 -7.21 -18.85
N LYS A 48 -14.62 -8.14 -19.82
CA LYS A 48 -14.42 -9.57 -19.53
C LYS A 48 -12.94 -9.80 -19.23
N THR A 49 -12.65 -10.18 -17.99
CA THR A 49 -11.30 -10.61 -17.61
C THR A 49 -11.09 -12.08 -17.99
N SER A 50 -9.84 -12.51 -18.14
CA SER A 50 -9.46 -13.88 -18.52
C SER A 50 -9.96 -14.97 -17.55
N TYR A 51 -10.49 -14.59 -16.38
CA TYR A 51 -10.99 -15.47 -15.33
C TYR A 51 -12.51 -15.46 -15.19
N GLY A 52 -13.26 -14.90 -16.16
CA GLY A 52 -14.72 -14.90 -16.14
C GLY A 52 -15.37 -13.86 -15.21
N CYS A 53 -14.58 -12.96 -14.61
CA CYS A 53 -15.13 -11.85 -13.83
C CYS A 53 -15.61 -10.73 -14.76
N ILE A 54 -16.87 -10.32 -14.59
CA ILE A 54 -17.51 -9.19 -15.28
C ILE A 54 -17.34 -7.96 -14.38
N VAL A 55 -16.59 -6.98 -14.85
CA VAL A 55 -16.50 -5.67 -14.19
C VAL A 55 -17.52 -4.75 -14.83
N SER A 56 -18.42 -4.21 -14.01
CA SER A 56 -19.44 -3.26 -14.42
C SER A 56 -19.38 -2.02 -13.51
N TYR A 57 -19.68 -0.87 -14.09
CA TYR A 57 -19.78 0.38 -13.33
C TYR A 57 -21.23 0.58 -12.87
N LEU A 58 -21.39 0.87 -11.59
CA LEU A 58 -22.69 1.27 -11.05
C LEU A 58 -23.02 2.72 -11.47
N PRO A 59 -24.31 3.06 -11.66
CA PRO A 59 -24.71 4.41 -11.97
C PRO A 59 -24.29 5.37 -10.86
N THR A 60 -23.85 6.57 -11.26
CA THR A 60 -23.45 7.60 -10.30
C THR A 60 -24.67 8.25 -9.66
N ILE A 61 -24.66 8.41 -8.34
CA ILE A 61 -25.67 9.19 -7.62
C ILE A 61 -25.32 10.67 -7.77
N ASN A 62 -26.21 11.45 -8.39
CA ASN A 62 -26.02 12.88 -8.57
C ASN A 62 -26.45 13.68 -7.32
N ALA A 63 -25.76 13.45 -6.21
CA ALA A 63 -25.97 14.15 -4.94
C ALA A 63 -24.62 14.32 -4.20
N PRO A 64 -24.49 15.30 -3.30
CA PRO A 64 -23.26 15.48 -2.54
C PRO A 64 -22.99 14.25 -1.65
N ALA A 65 -21.78 13.67 -1.77
CA ALA A 65 -21.37 12.50 -1.00
C ALA A 65 -21.38 12.74 0.52
N THR A 66 -21.25 14.00 0.95
CA THR A 66 -21.28 14.38 2.36
C THR A 66 -22.67 14.35 2.98
N GLN A 67 -23.74 14.21 2.21
CA GLN A 67 -25.11 14.18 2.77
C GLN A 67 -25.48 12.78 3.25
N MET A 68 -26.05 12.67 4.46
CA MET A 68 -26.41 11.38 5.05
C MET A 68 -27.45 10.63 4.21
N ALA A 69 -28.37 11.36 3.57
CA ALA A 69 -29.32 10.79 2.62
C ALA A 69 -28.63 10.12 1.42
N THR A 70 -27.55 10.72 0.89
CA THR A 70 -26.76 10.12 -0.19
C THR A 70 -26.09 8.82 0.27
N VAL A 71 -25.50 8.81 1.46
CA VAL A 71 -24.86 7.62 2.02
C VAL A 71 -25.87 6.50 2.27
N HIS A 72 -27.04 6.84 2.79
CA HIS A 72 -28.13 5.90 2.99
C HIS A 72 -28.63 5.31 1.65
N GLU A 73 -28.76 6.14 0.62
CA GLU A 73 -29.12 5.67 -0.73
C GLU A 73 -28.07 4.72 -1.31
N ILE A 74 -26.78 4.96 -1.10
CA ILE A 74 -25.71 4.03 -1.49
C ILE A 74 -25.93 2.66 -0.84
N LEU A 75 -26.20 2.61 0.47
CA LEU A 75 -26.44 1.35 1.18
C LEU A 75 -27.69 0.63 0.69
N LEU A 76 -28.76 1.38 0.37
CA LEU A 76 -29.99 0.80 -0.19
C LEU A 76 -29.73 0.19 -1.57
N GLN A 77 -29.00 0.89 -2.44
CA GLN A 77 -28.62 0.36 -3.75
C GLN A 77 -27.73 -0.88 -3.63
N SER A 78 -26.74 -0.87 -2.71
CA SER A 78 -25.91 -2.05 -2.43
C SER A 78 -26.75 -3.25 -2.01
N LYS A 79 -27.74 -3.06 -1.13
CA LYS A 79 -28.68 -4.12 -0.71
C LYS A 79 -29.51 -4.66 -1.89
N ASN A 80 -30.00 -3.78 -2.75
CA ASN A 80 -30.80 -4.17 -3.93
C ASN A 80 -29.96 -4.96 -4.95
N ILE A 81 -28.71 -4.55 -5.16
CA ILE A 81 -27.75 -5.26 -6.02
C ILE A 81 -27.45 -6.64 -5.43
N MET A 82 -27.15 -6.70 -4.13
CA MET A 82 -26.88 -7.94 -3.41
C MET A 82 -28.04 -8.94 -3.55
N THR A 83 -29.27 -8.47 -3.39
CA THR A 83 -30.49 -9.27 -3.57
C THR A 83 -30.64 -9.77 -5.01
N SER A 84 -30.49 -8.86 -5.99
CA SER A 84 -30.63 -9.17 -7.42
C SER A 84 -29.58 -10.16 -7.92
N LEU A 85 -28.38 -10.15 -7.33
CA LEU A 85 -27.28 -11.04 -7.67
C LEU A 85 -27.21 -12.30 -6.79
N HIS A 86 -28.17 -12.46 -5.87
CA HIS A 86 -28.21 -13.57 -4.90
C HIS A 86 -26.91 -13.73 -4.09
N ILE A 87 -26.28 -12.60 -3.73
CA ILE A 87 -25.07 -12.55 -2.92
C ILE A 87 -25.49 -12.55 -1.44
N SER A 88 -24.89 -13.42 -0.63
CA SER A 88 -25.21 -13.53 0.81
C SER A 88 -24.67 -12.36 1.63
N ASN A 89 -23.43 -11.95 1.38
CA ASN A 89 -22.75 -10.87 2.08
C ASN A 89 -22.01 -9.97 1.07
N MET A 90 -22.10 -8.65 1.24
CA MET A 90 -21.48 -7.69 0.33
C MET A 90 -20.51 -6.77 1.08
N SER A 91 -19.23 -6.83 0.70
CA SER A 91 -18.22 -5.86 1.12
C SER A 91 -18.32 -4.59 0.27
N VAL A 92 -18.48 -3.43 0.90
CA VAL A 92 -18.51 -2.12 0.25
C VAL A 92 -17.42 -1.23 0.83
N ALA A 93 -16.48 -0.80 -0.01
CA ALA A 93 -15.35 0.02 0.42
C ALA A 93 -15.65 1.51 0.26
N PHE A 94 -15.31 2.30 1.26
CA PHE A 94 -15.56 3.74 1.32
C PHE A 94 -14.27 4.50 1.63
N ASP A 95 -14.15 5.75 1.16
CA ASP A 95 -13.15 6.65 1.72
C ASP A 95 -13.39 6.85 3.22
N GLN A 96 -12.38 7.37 3.94
CA GLN A 96 -12.44 7.43 5.40
C GLN A 96 -13.62 8.25 5.93
N ALA A 97 -13.96 9.36 5.26
CA ALA A 97 -15.01 10.26 5.71
C ALA A 97 -16.40 9.65 5.47
N LEU A 98 -16.61 8.98 4.33
CA LEU A 98 -17.81 8.24 4.03
C LEU A 98 -17.95 7.00 4.91
N TYR A 99 -16.85 6.28 5.16
CA TYR A 99 -16.84 5.13 6.06
C TYR A 99 -17.44 5.50 7.42
N CYS A 100 -16.99 6.60 8.04
CA CYS A 100 -17.54 7.03 9.33
C CYS A 100 -19.07 7.25 9.29
N LYS A 101 -19.60 7.82 8.21
CA LYS A 101 -21.03 8.04 8.02
C LYS A 101 -21.80 6.74 7.78
N VAL A 102 -21.22 5.84 7.00
CA VAL A 102 -21.78 4.51 6.76
C VAL A 102 -21.86 3.74 8.07
N THR A 103 -20.79 3.74 8.85
CA THR A 103 -20.73 3.10 10.17
C THR A 103 -21.80 3.66 11.11
N GLU A 104 -22.00 4.98 11.14
CA GLU A 104 -23.07 5.61 11.91
C GLU A 104 -24.48 5.10 11.52
N ILE A 105 -24.78 5.03 10.22
CA ILE A 105 -26.05 4.48 9.71
C ILE A 105 -26.21 3.01 10.09
N LEU A 106 -25.15 2.21 9.91
CA LEU A 106 -25.19 0.76 10.17
C LEU A 106 -25.35 0.45 11.66
N TRP A 107 -24.75 1.26 12.54
CA TRP A 107 -24.94 1.15 13.98
C TRP A 107 -26.36 1.52 14.40
N ALA A 108 -26.92 2.58 13.82
CA ALA A 108 -28.29 3.01 14.10
C ALA A 108 -29.36 2.04 13.56
N HIS A 109 -29.07 1.33 12.47
CA HIS A 109 -30.03 0.50 11.72
C HIS A 109 -29.46 -0.88 11.33
N ARG A 110 -28.91 -1.60 12.31
CA ARG A 110 -28.21 -2.88 12.08
C ARG A 110 -29.10 -3.95 11.43
N ASP A 111 -30.39 -3.93 11.76
CA ASP A 111 -31.43 -4.81 11.21
C ASP A 111 -31.73 -4.57 9.72
N ARG A 112 -31.51 -3.34 9.24
CA ARG A 112 -31.82 -2.97 7.85
C ARG A 112 -30.74 -3.44 6.87
N PHE A 113 -29.49 -3.54 7.32
CA PHE A 113 -28.32 -3.85 6.50
C PHE A 113 -27.42 -4.96 7.09
N PRO A 114 -27.98 -6.11 7.53
CA PRO A 114 -27.22 -7.12 8.28
C PRO A 114 -26.10 -7.76 7.45
N ASN A 115 -26.24 -7.80 6.13
CA ASN A 115 -25.29 -8.45 5.21
C ASN A 115 -24.33 -7.48 4.51
N ILE A 116 -24.40 -6.18 4.81
CA ILE A 116 -23.43 -5.21 4.30
C ILE A 116 -22.22 -5.18 5.23
N VAL A 117 -21.02 -5.25 4.65
CA VAL A 117 -19.74 -5.16 5.34
C VAL A 117 -19.04 -3.87 4.88
N PRO A 118 -19.02 -2.81 5.70
CA PRO A 118 -18.31 -1.59 5.34
C PRO A 118 -16.80 -1.81 5.44
N ARG A 119 -16.04 -1.40 4.42
CA ARG A 119 -14.58 -1.42 4.47
C ARG A 119 -13.98 -0.03 4.34
N VAL A 120 -12.94 0.24 5.13
CA VAL A 120 -12.15 1.46 4.96
C VAL A 120 -11.30 1.34 3.69
N GLY A 121 -11.31 2.40 2.89
CA GLY A 121 -10.56 2.51 1.65
C GLY A 121 -9.06 2.60 1.91
N VAL A 122 -8.34 1.54 1.51
CA VAL A 122 -6.89 1.37 1.72
C VAL A 122 -6.06 2.52 1.14
N PHE A 123 -6.49 3.13 0.03
CA PHE A 123 -5.77 4.23 -0.60
C PHE A 123 -5.55 5.41 0.34
N HIS A 124 -6.59 5.89 1.01
CA HIS A 124 -6.48 7.03 1.92
C HIS A 124 -5.72 6.65 3.20
N THR A 125 -5.87 5.42 3.68
CA THR A 125 -5.08 4.89 4.80
C THR A 125 -3.59 4.93 4.48
N ILE A 126 -3.18 4.49 3.28
CA ILE A 126 -1.77 4.55 2.85
C ILE A 126 -1.31 6.00 2.72
N CYS A 127 -2.06 6.87 2.04
CA CYS A 127 -1.69 8.29 1.90
C CYS A 127 -1.47 8.96 3.27
N MET A 128 -2.39 8.74 4.21
CA MET A 128 -2.25 9.25 5.58
C MET A 128 -1.01 8.70 6.26
N PHE A 129 -0.77 7.39 6.18
CA PHE A 129 0.37 6.78 6.86
C PHE A 129 1.71 7.19 6.24
N LEU A 130 1.77 7.40 4.92
CA LEU A 130 2.91 8.04 4.25
C LEU A 130 3.16 9.45 4.78
N GLY A 131 2.10 10.25 4.99
CA GLY A 131 2.19 11.57 5.63
C GLY A 131 2.73 11.50 7.06
N VAL A 132 2.36 10.47 7.83
CA VAL A 132 2.91 10.21 9.17
C VAL A 132 4.41 9.90 9.11
N ILE A 133 4.84 9.05 8.17
CA ILE A 133 6.27 8.78 7.94
C ILE A 133 7.00 10.07 7.57
N GLY A 134 6.48 10.86 6.63
CA GLY A 134 7.07 12.15 6.28
C GLY A 134 7.20 13.08 7.47
N LYS A 135 6.13 13.28 8.26
CA LYS A 135 6.13 14.14 9.46
C LYS A 135 7.19 13.69 10.47
N ARG A 136 7.41 12.39 10.65
CA ARG A 136 8.41 11.83 11.57
C ARG A 136 9.86 12.08 11.13
N PHE A 137 10.14 11.91 9.85
CA PHE A 137 11.52 11.78 9.36
C PHE A 137 12.02 13.00 8.56
N GLN A 138 11.13 13.89 8.11
CA GLN A 138 11.51 15.02 7.24
C GLN A 138 12.61 15.91 7.84
N ALA A 139 12.51 16.23 9.13
CA ALA A 139 13.46 17.09 9.83
C ALA A 139 14.71 16.34 10.30
N ALA A 140 14.71 15.01 10.20
CA ALA A 140 15.86 14.15 10.52
C ALA A 140 16.75 13.87 9.29
N GLY A 141 16.57 14.64 8.21
CA GLY A 141 17.36 14.52 6.97
C GLY A 141 16.68 13.75 5.85
N LEU A 142 15.50 13.15 6.05
CA LEU A 142 14.78 12.48 4.96
C LEU A 142 14.43 13.44 3.83
N ARG A 143 14.10 14.71 4.15
CA ARG A 143 13.82 15.74 3.16
C ARG A 143 15.04 16.00 2.28
N ASP A 144 16.21 16.12 2.90
CA ASP A 144 17.45 16.44 2.19
C ASP A 144 17.89 15.24 1.34
N ILE A 145 17.82 14.03 1.87
CA ILE A 145 18.07 12.80 1.10
C ILE A 145 17.14 12.72 -0.12
N CYS A 146 15.86 13.07 0.03
CA CYS A 146 14.88 13.05 -1.04
C CYS A 146 15.26 13.98 -2.22
N ILE A 147 15.85 15.15 -1.90
CA ILE A 147 16.27 16.17 -2.87
C ILE A 147 17.64 15.83 -3.45
N GLU A 148 18.63 15.67 -2.59
CA GLU A 148 20.05 15.53 -2.98
C GLU A 148 20.33 14.22 -3.71
N SER A 149 19.54 13.16 -3.45
CA SER A 149 19.61 11.93 -4.25
C SER A 149 19.06 12.07 -5.67
N GLY A 150 18.38 13.18 -5.99
CA GLY A 150 17.66 13.36 -7.25
C GLY A 150 16.41 12.50 -7.40
N ALA A 151 15.98 11.78 -6.34
CA ALA A 151 14.80 10.94 -6.37
C ALA A 151 13.51 11.74 -6.56
N VAL A 152 13.45 12.94 -5.98
CA VAL A 152 12.31 13.87 -6.10
C VAL A 152 12.82 15.30 -6.28
N ALA A 153 12.31 15.99 -7.30
CA ALA A 153 12.59 17.41 -7.50
C ALA A 153 12.05 18.25 -6.33
N GLU A 154 12.81 19.25 -5.89
CA GLU A 154 12.52 20.09 -4.72
C GLU A 154 11.06 20.59 -4.67
N GLY A 155 10.53 21.10 -5.78
CA GLY A 155 9.16 21.60 -5.87
C GLY A 155 8.05 20.56 -5.69
N SER A 156 8.38 19.26 -5.61
CA SER A 156 7.44 18.16 -5.37
C SER A 156 7.60 17.49 -4.01
N VAL A 157 8.61 17.86 -3.22
CA VAL A 157 9.00 17.15 -2.00
C VAL A 157 7.93 17.21 -0.92
N SER A 158 7.34 18.38 -0.67
CA SER A 158 6.27 18.51 0.34
C SER A 158 5.11 17.58 0.01
N GLY A 159 4.62 17.59 -1.24
CA GLY A 159 3.55 16.68 -1.65
C GLY A 159 3.92 15.19 -1.58
N VAL A 160 5.21 14.85 -1.67
CA VAL A 160 5.70 13.48 -1.48
C VAL A 160 5.71 13.09 -0.01
N LEU A 161 6.31 13.92 0.86
CA LEU A 161 6.44 13.64 2.29
C LEU A 161 5.10 13.75 3.02
N ASP A 162 4.20 14.61 2.57
CA ASP A 162 2.83 14.73 3.12
C ASP A 162 1.91 13.58 2.66
N GLY A 163 2.39 12.67 1.80
CA GLY A 163 1.60 11.55 1.26
C GLY A 163 0.55 11.95 0.23
N HIS A 164 0.48 13.22 -0.18
CA HIS A 164 -0.49 13.72 -1.17
C HIS A 164 -0.20 13.28 -2.61
N LYS A 165 1.04 12.93 -2.93
CA LYS A 165 1.46 12.45 -4.26
C LYS A 165 1.69 10.94 -4.23
N TYR A 166 0.65 10.17 -3.90
CA TYR A 166 0.66 8.71 -3.70
C TYR A 166 1.72 7.94 -4.51
N ASN A 167 1.66 7.98 -5.84
CA ASN A 167 2.58 7.20 -6.68
C ASN A 167 4.05 7.63 -6.50
N ARG A 168 4.31 8.93 -6.36
CA ARG A 168 5.66 9.46 -6.14
C ARG A 168 6.13 9.18 -4.71
N SER A 169 5.25 9.34 -3.73
CA SER A 169 5.52 9.00 -2.32
C SER A 169 5.90 7.54 -2.18
N LEU A 170 5.04 6.62 -2.66
CA LEU A 170 5.28 5.19 -2.56
C LEU A 170 6.57 4.78 -3.28
N ARG A 171 6.87 5.37 -4.45
CA ARG A 171 8.12 5.13 -5.16
C ARG A 171 9.33 5.56 -4.34
N PHE A 172 9.32 6.78 -3.79
CA PHE A 172 10.43 7.29 -2.98
C PHE A 172 10.66 6.42 -1.74
N HIS A 173 9.62 6.11 -0.97
CA HIS A 173 9.74 5.28 0.22
C HIS A 173 10.24 3.86 -0.08
N LYS A 174 9.86 3.27 -1.23
CA LYS A 174 10.42 1.99 -1.69
C LYS A 174 11.92 2.07 -1.96
N ILE A 175 12.37 3.11 -2.66
CA ILE A 175 13.80 3.32 -2.96
C ILE A 175 14.58 3.53 -1.67
N MET A 176 14.07 4.37 -0.75
CA MET A 176 14.71 4.63 0.53
C MET A 176 14.78 3.37 1.42
N TYR A 177 13.69 2.60 1.49
CA TYR A 177 13.64 1.32 2.22
C TYR A 177 14.70 0.35 1.71
N GLU A 178 14.80 0.22 0.39
CA GLU A 178 15.77 -0.66 -0.25
C GLU A 178 17.22 -0.17 -0.01
N ALA A 179 17.47 1.14 -0.12
CA ALA A 179 18.77 1.73 0.14
C ALA A 179 19.23 1.52 1.60
N LEU A 180 18.33 1.71 2.58
CA LEU A 180 18.64 1.42 3.98
C LEU A 180 18.91 -0.07 4.20
N LEU A 181 18.11 -0.95 3.61
CA LEU A 181 18.33 -2.40 3.72
C LEU A 181 19.66 -2.83 3.10
N ARG A 182 20.12 -2.20 2.01
CA ARG A 182 21.49 -2.44 1.49
C ARG A 182 22.55 -2.04 2.50
N LEU A 183 22.41 -0.89 3.16
CA LEU A 183 23.35 -0.45 4.20
C LEU A 183 23.37 -1.40 5.39
N VAL A 184 22.20 -1.91 5.79
CA VAL A 184 22.06 -2.94 6.81
C VAL A 184 22.75 -4.22 6.36
N TRP A 185 22.41 -4.73 5.17
CA TRP A 185 23.00 -5.96 4.63
C TRP A 185 24.52 -5.89 4.51
N ASN A 186 25.08 -4.74 4.15
CA ASN A 186 26.53 -4.56 4.06
C ASN A 186 27.25 -4.70 5.42
N GLN A 187 26.57 -4.41 6.53
CA GLN A 187 27.12 -4.55 7.89
C GLN A 187 26.92 -5.95 8.47
N PHE A 188 25.99 -6.72 7.91
CA PHE A 188 25.63 -8.04 8.42
C PHE A 188 26.80 -9.05 8.45
N PRO A 189 27.67 -9.17 7.42
CA PRO A 189 28.81 -10.11 7.47
C PRO A 189 29.77 -9.85 8.62
N GLN A 190 30.06 -8.57 8.89
CA GLN A 190 30.93 -8.16 9.99
C GLN A 190 30.29 -8.55 11.33
N TRP A 191 29.03 -8.17 11.53
CA TRP A 191 28.30 -8.50 12.75
C TRP A 191 28.21 -10.02 12.97
N LEU A 192 27.95 -10.80 11.92
CA LEU A 192 27.90 -12.25 12.00
C LEU A 192 29.25 -12.84 12.44
N THR A 193 30.36 -12.33 11.90
CA THR A 193 31.70 -12.78 12.27
C THR A 193 32.03 -12.47 13.73
N GLU A 194 31.61 -11.31 14.23
CA GLU A 194 31.90 -10.85 15.60
C GLU A 194 31.03 -11.54 16.65
N ASN A 195 29.77 -11.88 16.32
CA ASN A 195 28.77 -12.37 17.28
C ASN A 195 28.49 -13.87 17.17
N HIS A 196 28.73 -14.48 16.00
CA HIS A 196 28.48 -15.89 15.73
C HIS A 196 29.66 -16.55 14.98
N PRO A 197 30.81 -16.76 15.66
CA PRO A 197 31.99 -17.37 15.03
C PRO A 197 31.72 -18.79 14.48
N ASP A 198 30.75 -19.50 15.05
CA ASP A 198 30.28 -20.81 14.63
C ASP A 198 29.48 -20.79 13.31
N ALA A 199 29.07 -19.61 12.85
CA ALA A 199 28.32 -19.40 11.62
C ALA A 199 29.19 -18.95 10.43
N HIS A 200 30.52 -19.02 10.54
CA HIS A 200 31.45 -18.51 9.53
C HIS A 200 31.21 -19.09 8.13
N ASP A 201 30.85 -20.39 8.04
CA ASP A 201 30.52 -21.08 6.79
C ASP A 201 29.37 -20.42 6.01
N LEU A 202 28.51 -19.62 6.67
CA LEU A 202 27.42 -18.90 6.00
C LEU A 202 27.91 -17.67 5.23
N LEU A 203 29.08 -17.11 5.57
CA LEU A 203 29.61 -15.90 4.92
C LEU A 203 29.85 -16.12 3.43
N ASP A 204 30.39 -17.30 3.07
CA ASP A 204 30.62 -17.69 1.67
C ASP A 204 29.33 -17.84 0.87
N ILE A 205 28.19 -17.98 1.55
CA ILE A 205 26.87 -18.19 0.94
C ILE A 205 26.10 -16.88 0.78
N LEU A 206 26.42 -15.82 1.54
CA LEU A 206 25.72 -14.53 1.45
C LEU A 206 25.67 -13.94 0.02
N PRO A 207 26.74 -14.02 -0.80
CA PRO A 207 26.67 -13.56 -2.19
C PRO A 207 25.68 -14.37 -3.04
N LEU A 208 25.59 -15.68 -2.80
CA LEU A 208 24.64 -16.57 -3.49
C LEU A 208 23.19 -16.24 -3.10
N VAL A 209 22.94 -15.93 -1.83
CA VAL A 209 21.63 -15.46 -1.37
C VAL A 209 21.21 -14.22 -2.15
N LEU A 210 22.10 -13.23 -2.26
CA LEU A 210 21.82 -12.02 -3.04
C LEU A 210 21.58 -12.30 -4.53
N SER A 211 22.36 -13.19 -5.14
CA SER A 211 22.20 -13.50 -6.58
C SER A 211 20.84 -14.14 -6.86
N VAL A 212 20.39 -15.05 -5.99
CA VAL A 212 19.04 -15.64 -6.08
C VAL A 212 17.99 -14.53 -6.09
N PHE A 213 18.08 -13.55 -5.18
CA PHE A 213 17.11 -12.45 -5.06
C PHE A 213 17.22 -11.33 -6.10
N SER A 214 18.30 -11.30 -6.88
CA SER A 214 18.53 -10.25 -7.88
C SER A 214 17.85 -10.50 -9.24
N GLU A 215 17.57 -11.76 -9.57
CA GLU A 215 17.02 -12.16 -10.87
C GLU A 215 15.52 -12.46 -10.75
N GLY A 216 14.68 -11.42 -10.90
CA GLY A 216 13.24 -11.49 -11.18
C GLY A 216 12.52 -12.79 -10.76
N ILE A 217 12.46 -13.06 -9.45
CA ILE A 217 11.99 -14.35 -8.94
C ILE A 217 10.45 -14.43 -8.96
N SER A 218 9.91 -15.59 -9.33
CA SER A 218 8.50 -15.92 -9.08
C SER A 218 8.23 -16.20 -7.60
N SER A 219 6.99 -16.01 -7.12
CA SER A 219 6.63 -16.32 -5.71
C SER A 219 7.04 -17.73 -5.28
N THR A 220 6.89 -18.72 -6.18
CA THR A 220 7.25 -20.12 -5.93
C THR A 220 8.74 -20.33 -5.67
N THR A 221 9.61 -19.72 -6.48
CA THR A 221 11.06 -19.89 -6.34
C THR A 221 11.58 -19.18 -5.08
N VAL A 222 10.93 -18.10 -4.63
CA VAL A 222 11.21 -17.47 -3.33
C VAL A 222 10.89 -18.46 -2.19
N GLU A 223 9.68 -19.02 -2.20
CA GLU A 223 9.23 -19.94 -1.14
C GLU A 223 10.11 -21.20 -1.05
N GLU A 224 10.42 -21.82 -2.19
CA GLU A 224 11.30 -22.99 -2.25
C GLU A 224 12.73 -22.67 -1.77
N SER A 225 13.22 -21.47 -2.06
CA SER A 225 14.55 -21.03 -1.60
C SER A 225 14.56 -20.79 -0.09
N LEU A 226 13.53 -20.15 0.45
CA LEU A 226 13.36 -19.92 1.89
C LEU A 226 13.21 -21.23 2.68
N ASP A 227 12.74 -22.30 2.04
CA ASP A 227 12.56 -23.60 2.68
C ASP A 227 13.89 -24.35 2.91
N ARG A 228 14.95 -23.99 2.17
CA ARG A 228 16.27 -24.59 2.33
C ARG A 228 16.88 -24.22 3.67
N THR A 229 17.43 -25.21 4.39
CA THR A 229 18.03 -25.06 5.73
C THR A 229 19.05 -23.93 5.81
N VAL A 230 19.83 -23.72 4.74
CA VAL A 230 20.84 -22.65 4.65
C VAL A 230 20.21 -21.27 4.65
N PHE A 231 19.17 -21.03 3.84
CA PHE A 231 18.45 -19.77 3.80
C PHE A 231 17.73 -19.51 5.12
N ARG A 232 17.17 -20.55 5.77
CA ARG A 232 16.57 -20.41 7.10
C ARG A 232 17.58 -19.92 8.14
N LYS A 233 18.80 -20.46 8.13
CA LYS A 233 19.88 -20.01 9.04
C LYS A 233 20.30 -18.56 8.77
N VAL A 234 20.52 -18.20 7.50
CA VAL A 234 20.85 -16.82 7.11
C VAL A 234 19.74 -15.86 7.52
N HIS A 235 18.48 -16.21 7.24
CA HIS A 235 17.31 -15.43 7.63
C HIS A 235 17.22 -15.27 9.16
N GLN A 236 17.43 -16.35 9.92
CA GLN A 236 17.43 -16.30 11.38
C GLN A 236 18.46 -15.31 11.91
N TYR A 237 19.73 -15.44 11.51
CA TYR A 237 20.78 -14.53 11.95
C TYR A 237 20.56 -13.09 11.46
N PHE A 238 20.00 -12.92 10.27
CA PHE A 238 19.65 -11.60 9.77
C PHE A 238 18.52 -10.97 10.62
N CYS A 239 17.50 -11.73 11.02
CA CYS A 239 16.48 -11.25 11.95
C CYS A 239 17.08 -10.86 13.32
N GLU A 240 17.99 -11.66 13.85
CA GLU A 240 18.72 -11.35 15.09
C GLU A 240 19.53 -10.05 14.94
N PHE A 241 20.22 -9.88 13.82
CA PHE A 241 20.94 -8.65 13.52
C PHE A 241 20.02 -7.43 13.39
N LEU A 242 18.90 -7.54 12.68
CA LEU A 242 17.91 -6.46 12.60
C LEU A 242 17.37 -6.08 13.99
N GLN A 243 17.19 -7.06 14.89
CA GLN A 243 16.78 -6.80 16.27
C GLN A 243 17.88 -6.11 17.08
N HIS A 244 19.14 -6.50 16.88
CA HIS A 244 20.30 -5.81 17.45
C HIS A 244 20.35 -4.34 17.00
N LEU A 245 20.15 -4.04 15.71
CA LEU A 245 20.10 -2.66 15.21
C LEU A 245 18.96 -1.84 15.83
N ARG A 246 17.80 -2.47 16.08
CA ARG A 246 16.64 -1.80 16.70
C ARG A 246 16.85 -1.46 18.18
N SER A 247 17.64 -2.26 18.91
CA SER A 247 17.65 -2.21 20.38
C SER A 247 19.01 -1.99 21.03
N GLN A 248 20.12 -2.28 20.34
CA GLN A 248 21.45 -2.35 20.93
C GLN A 248 22.49 -1.45 20.24
N GLN A 249 22.31 -1.12 18.95
CA GLN A 249 23.24 -0.27 18.18
C GLN A 249 23.12 1.25 18.50
N GLY A 250 22.16 1.63 19.35
CA GLY A 250 21.98 3.00 19.84
C GLY A 250 20.81 3.78 19.20
N PRO A 251 20.56 5.02 19.68
CA PRO A 251 19.32 5.74 19.36
C PRO A 251 19.15 6.10 17.88
N LEU A 252 20.24 6.44 17.18
CA LEU A 252 20.19 6.79 15.76
C LEU A 252 19.82 5.58 14.88
N ALA A 253 20.44 4.43 15.15
CA ALA A 253 20.13 3.18 14.46
C ALA A 253 18.67 2.78 14.72
N SER A 254 18.25 2.77 15.98
CA SER A 254 16.86 2.48 16.36
C SER A 254 15.84 3.39 15.65
N PHE A 255 16.13 4.69 15.57
CA PHE A 255 15.29 5.66 14.88
C PHE A 255 15.12 5.34 13.38
N TRP A 256 16.20 5.07 12.65
CA TRP A 256 16.14 4.73 11.23
C TRP A 256 15.63 3.31 10.97
N MET A 257 15.86 2.36 11.87
CA MET A 257 15.19 1.05 11.80
C MET A 257 13.67 1.21 11.93
N SER A 258 13.21 2.15 12.75
CA SER A 258 11.78 2.51 12.82
C SER A 258 11.24 3.05 11.49
N TYR A 259 12.06 3.60 10.59
CA TYR A 259 11.64 3.97 9.24
C TYR A 259 11.35 2.73 8.41
N ILE A 260 12.27 1.75 8.44
CA ILE A 260 12.14 0.47 7.74
C ILE A 260 10.85 -0.21 8.18
N ASP A 261 10.60 -0.30 9.49
CA ASP A 261 9.41 -0.93 10.07
C ASP A 261 8.11 -0.25 9.58
N MET A 262 8.07 1.08 9.56
CA MET A 262 6.89 1.82 9.09
C MET A 262 6.67 1.66 7.58
N VAL A 263 7.72 1.71 6.76
CA VAL A 263 7.57 1.51 5.31
C VAL A 263 7.17 0.07 4.99
N GLU A 264 7.69 -0.92 5.72
CA GLU A 264 7.27 -2.32 5.58
C GLU A 264 5.77 -2.50 5.83
N VAL A 265 5.20 -1.82 6.84
CA VAL A 265 3.75 -1.81 7.09
C VAL A 265 2.98 -1.22 5.89
N VAL A 266 3.48 -0.17 5.24
CA VAL A 266 2.89 0.37 3.99
C VAL A 266 2.91 -0.69 2.88
N LEU A 267 4.05 -1.35 2.68
CA LEU A 267 4.23 -2.36 1.64
C LEU A 267 3.34 -3.59 1.88
N ASN A 268 3.21 -4.03 3.13
CA ASN A 268 2.31 -5.10 3.53
C ASN A 268 0.85 -4.76 3.28
N LEU A 269 0.43 -3.52 3.56
CA LEU A 269 -0.93 -3.09 3.27
C LEU A 269 -1.21 -3.02 1.76
N VAL A 270 -0.23 -2.57 0.95
CA VAL A 270 -0.32 -2.61 -0.52
C VAL A 270 -0.43 -4.06 -1.02
N ARG A 271 0.42 -4.96 -0.51
CA ARG A 271 0.41 -6.38 -0.84
C ARG A 271 -0.94 -7.01 -0.50
N ALA A 272 -1.41 -6.83 0.73
CA ALA A 272 -2.68 -7.32 1.22
C ALA A 272 -3.85 -6.90 0.34
N SER A 273 -3.88 -5.63 -0.08
CA SER A 273 -4.94 -5.12 -0.97
C SER A 273 -4.88 -5.70 -2.38
N ARG A 274 -3.68 -6.03 -2.90
CA ARG A 274 -3.49 -6.56 -4.26
C ARG A 274 -3.76 -8.06 -4.34
N GLU A 275 -3.38 -8.79 -3.29
CA GLU A 275 -3.52 -10.24 -3.19
C GLU A 275 -4.86 -10.66 -2.55
N GLY A 276 -5.63 -9.72 -2.00
CA GLY A 276 -6.83 -10.05 -1.23
C GLY A 276 -6.53 -10.75 0.10
N ASN A 277 -5.31 -10.62 0.63
CA ASN A 277 -4.89 -11.27 1.87
C ASN A 277 -5.46 -10.52 3.09
N TRP A 278 -6.54 -11.08 3.66
CA TRP A 278 -7.26 -10.46 4.77
C TRP A 278 -6.47 -10.42 6.07
N ALA A 279 -5.79 -11.49 6.43
CA ALA A 279 -4.96 -11.55 7.64
C ALA A 279 -3.84 -10.49 7.60
N LEU A 280 -3.16 -10.35 6.46
CA LEU A 280 -2.13 -9.32 6.27
C LEU A 280 -2.72 -7.91 6.29
N HIS A 281 -3.92 -7.71 5.75
CA HIS A 281 -4.63 -6.43 5.83
C HIS A 281 -4.87 -6.05 7.29
N MET A 282 -5.45 -6.95 8.08
CA MET A 282 -5.77 -6.70 9.49
C MET A 282 -4.51 -6.49 10.34
N ALA A 283 -3.45 -7.26 10.12
CA ALA A 283 -2.16 -7.06 10.76
C ALA A 283 -1.58 -5.67 10.42
N SER A 284 -1.64 -5.25 9.16
CA SER A 284 -1.14 -3.94 8.73
C SER A 284 -1.94 -2.80 9.34
N ILE A 285 -3.28 -2.89 9.37
CA ILE A 285 -4.14 -1.89 10.00
C ILE A 285 -3.83 -1.77 11.50
N ARG A 286 -3.71 -2.90 12.21
CA ARG A 286 -3.31 -2.92 13.62
C ARG A 286 -2.01 -2.18 13.86
N SER A 287 -1.01 -2.40 13.00
CA SER A 287 0.30 -1.74 13.10
C SER A 287 0.25 -0.25 12.80
N ILE A 288 -0.70 0.23 12.00
CA ILE A 288 -0.87 1.66 11.68
C ILE A 288 -1.52 2.44 12.84
N ILE A 289 -2.46 1.84 13.56
CA ILE A 289 -3.28 2.53 14.58
C ILE A 289 -2.43 3.32 15.60
N PRO A 290 -1.38 2.77 16.25
CA PRO A 290 -0.59 3.52 17.23
C PRO A 290 0.02 4.80 16.65
N TRP A 291 0.45 4.77 15.39
CA TRP A 291 1.05 5.91 14.71
C TRP A 291 0.04 7.02 14.42
N THR A 292 -1.23 6.68 14.22
CA THR A 292 -2.28 7.69 14.05
C THR A 292 -2.51 8.51 15.31
N PHE A 293 -2.39 7.89 16.49
CA PHE A 293 -2.42 8.60 17.76
C PHE A 293 -1.15 9.44 17.97
N ALA A 294 0.03 8.86 17.73
CA ALA A 294 1.31 9.52 17.96
C ALA A 294 1.54 10.78 17.08
N TYR A 295 0.86 10.88 15.94
CA TYR A 295 1.04 11.97 14.97
C TYR A 295 -0.21 12.82 14.71
N ASP A 296 -1.15 12.84 15.65
CA ASP A 296 -2.35 13.70 15.67
C ASP A 296 -3.37 13.43 14.55
N ASN A 297 -3.40 12.22 14.00
CA ASN A 297 -4.37 11.82 12.98
C ASN A 297 -5.66 11.28 13.65
N LEU A 298 -6.26 12.06 14.55
CA LEU A 298 -7.34 11.62 15.45
C LEU A 298 -8.57 11.07 14.71
N ASN A 299 -8.93 11.64 13.57
CA ASN A 299 -10.04 11.12 12.76
C ASN A 299 -9.77 9.70 12.25
N TYR A 300 -8.55 9.42 11.81
CA TYR A 300 -8.11 8.08 11.43
C TYR A 300 -7.96 7.17 12.64
N ALA A 301 -7.44 7.68 13.76
CA ALA A 301 -7.29 6.90 14.99
C ALA A 301 -8.64 6.33 15.46
N ARG A 302 -9.68 7.16 15.53
CA ARG A 302 -11.03 6.74 15.93
C ARG A 302 -11.61 5.71 14.96
N SER A 303 -11.57 6.02 13.67
CA SER A 303 -12.22 5.22 12.65
C SER A 303 -11.52 3.90 12.35
N LEU A 304 -10.18 3.87 12.32
CA LEU A 304 -9.41 2.64 12.16
C LEU A 304 -9.50 1.74 13.39
N THR A 305 -9.59 2.31 14.60
CA THR A 305 -9.81 1.52 15.82
C THR A 305 -11.17 0.83 15.79
N ALA A 306 -12.24 1.56 15.45
CA ALA A 306 -13.58 0.98 15.30
C ALA A 306 -13.61 -0.07 14.19
N TYR A 307 -13.04 0.24 13.02
CA TYR A 307 -12.91 -0.69 11.90
C TYR A 307 -12.16 -1.96 12.30
N TYR A 308 -11.01 -1.85 12.96
CA TYR A 308 -10.23 -3.00 13.38
C TYR A 308 -10.99 -3.89 14.36
N SER A 309 -11.70 -3.28 15.32
CA SER A 309 -12.53 -4.01 16.28
C SER A 309 -13.62 -4.82 15.58
N GLU A 310 -14.39 -4.22 14.67
CA GLU A 310 -15.47 -4.91 13.95
C GLU A 310 -14.93 -6.01 13.02
N MET A 311 -13.92 -5.67 12.23
CA MET A 311 -13.35 -6.56 11.23
C MET A 311 -12.61 -7.76 11.84
N SER A 312 -12.17 -7.66 13.10
CA SER A 312 -11.52 -8.79 13.80
C SER A 312 -12.51 -9.87 14.20
N HIS A 313 -13.81 -9.58 14.26
CA HIS A 313 -14.86 -10.54 14.61
C HIS A 313 -15.71 -10.98 13.41
N ILE A 314 -15.37 -10.50 12.20
CA ILE A 314 -16.23 -10.67 11.03
C ILE A 314 -16.42 -12.13 10.61
N GLU A 315 -15.39 -12.97 10.74
CA GLU A 315 -15.47 -14.39 10.39
C GLU A 315 -16.42 -15.17 11.31
N HIS A 316 -16.65 -14.68 12.54
CA HIS A 316 -17.60 -15.25 13.48
C HIS A 316 -19.02 -14.69 13.29
N GLU A 317 -19.15 -13.41 12.90
CA GLU A 317 -20.44 -12.74 12.75
C GLU A 317 -21.09 -12.98 11.37
N LYS A 318 -20.28 -13.13 10.32
CA LYS A 318 -20.72 -13.21 8.90
C LYS A 318 -19.82 -14.15 8.10
N PRO A 319 -20.00 -15.48 8.22
CA PRO A 319 -19.20 -16.48 7.51
C PRO A 319 -19.39 -16.46 5.99
#